data_AF-D7L2M3-F1
#
_entry.id   AF-D7L2M3-F1
#
_cell.length_a   1.000
_cell.length_b   1.000
_cell.length_c   1.000
_cell.angle_alpha   90.00
_cell.angle_beta   90.00
_cell.angle_gamma   90.00
#
_symmetry.space_group_name_H-M   'P 1'
#
loop_
_entity.id
_entity.type
_entity.pdbx_description
1 polymer ?
#
loop_
_entity_poly.entity_id
_entity_poly.type
_entity_poly.pdbx_seq_one_letter_code
_entity_poly.pdbx_strand_id
1 'polypeptide(L)'
;MNFISYSRFLIVFVALVGALVLPTKAQDSPQDYLRVHNQARGAVGVGPMQWDERVAAYARSYAEQLRGNCRLVHSGGPYGETEILHFYTKHHV
;
A
#
# COMPACT_ATOMS: atom_id res chain seq x y z
N MET A 1 -10.94 17.84 45.29
CA MET A 1 -10.39 16.54 44.83
C MET A 1 -11.00 15.99 43.54
N ASN A 2 -11.99 16.64 42.92
CA ASN A 2 -12.64 16.08 41.73
C ASN A 2 -12.00 16.54 40.40
N PHE A 3 -11.47 17.78 40.35
CA PHE A 3 -10.83 18.35 39.15
C PHE A 3 -9.59 17.58 38.67
N ILE A 4 -8.74 17.14 39.61
CA ILE A 4 -7.55 16.32 39.31
C ILE A 4 -7.97 14.92 38.83
N SER A 5 -9.08 14.39 39.33
CA SER A 5 -9.64 13.11 38.91
C SER A 5 -10.13 13.19 37.46
N TYR A 6 -10.92 14.22 37.11
CA TYR A 6 -11.39 14.45 35.73
C TYR A 6 -10.24 14.68 34.74
N SER A 7 -9.20 15.40 35.13
CA SER A 7 -8.00 15.61 34.31
C SER A 7 -7.28 14.29 34.00
N ARG A 8 -7.16 13.39 34.98
CA ARG A 8 -6.59 12.05 34.77
C ARG A 8 -7.44 11.19 33.85
N PHE A 9 -8.77 11.22 34.00
CA PHE A 9 -9.68 10.51 33.10
C PHE A 9 -9.62 11.07 31.67
N LEU A 10 -9.52 12.39 31.50
CA LEU A 10 -9.34 13.04 30.20
C LEU A 10 -8.04 12.63 29.52
N ILE A 11 -6.92 12.58 30.25
CA ILE A 11 -5.63 12.17 29.70
C ILE A 11 -5.66 10.71 29.24
N VAL A 12 -6.24 9.81 30.05
CA VAL A 12 -6.39 8.39 29.69
C VAL A 12 -7.29 8.23 28.46
N PHE A 13 -8.38 9.00 28.37
CA PHE A 13 -9.28 8.97 27.22
C PHE A 13 -8.59 9.45 25.93
N VAL A 14 -7.85 10.56 25.97
CA VAL A 14 -7.08 11.05 24.82
C VAL A 14 -5.99 10.06 24.40
N ALA A 15 -5.30 9.43 25.36
CA ALA A 15 -4.30 8.41 25.07
C ALA A 15 -4.91 7.16 24.41
N LEU A 16 -6.09 6.72 24.87
CA LEU A 16 -6.81 5.58 24.30
C LEU A 16 -7.25 5.86 22.85
N VAL A 17 -7.82 7.05 22.60
CA VAL A 17 -8.22 7.48 21.25
C VAL A 17 -7.00 7.62 20.33
N GLY A 18 -5.90 8.20 20.82
CA GLY A 18 -4.65 8.29 20.07
C GLY A 18 -4.12 6.91 19.68
N ALA A 19 -4.05 5.95 20.61
CA ALA A 19 -3.61 4.59 20.34
C ALA A 19 -4.45 3.85 19.29
N LEU A 20 -5.76 4.17 19.19
CA LEU A 20 -6.66 3.60 18.19
C LEU A 20 -6.54 4.22 16.80
N VAL A 21 -6.12 5.49 16.69
CA VAL A 21 -6.02 6.23 15.41
C VAL A 21 -4.61 6.16 14.81
N LEU A 22 -3.57 5.96 15.63
CA LEU A 22 -2.18 5.88 15.17
C LEU A 22 -1.82 4.68 14.26
N PRO A 23 -2.45 3.48 14.34
CA PRO A 23 -2.02 2.33 13.51
C PRO A 23 -2.49 2.38 12.05
N THR A 24 -3.23 3.41 11.60
CA THR A 24 -3.77 3.42 10.22
C THR A 24 -2.80 3.95 9.15
N LYS A 25 -1.50 4.03 9.45
CA LYS A 25 -0.49 4.35 8.44
C LYS A 25 -0.18 3.08 7.65
N ALA A 26 -0.93 2.84 6.58
CA ALA A 26 -0.52 1.87 5.58
C ALA A 26 0.88 2.27 5.05
N GLN A 27 1.82 1.33 5.08
CA GLN A 27 3.13 1.55 4.46
C GLN A 27 2.95 1.45 2.94
N ASP A 28 3.19 2.57 2.25
CA ASP A 28 3.02 2.73 0.80
C ASP A 28 4.34 3.10 0.13
N SER A 29 5.47 2.59 0.66
CA SER A 29 6.77 2.84 0.03
C SER A 29 7.00 1.87 -1.13
N PRO A 30 7.65 2.31 -2.23
CA PRO A 30 8.08 1.42 -3.31
C PRO A 30 8.79 0.14 -2.85
N GLN A 31 9.58 0.26 -1.78
CA GLN A 31 10.36 -0.83 -1.22
C GLN A 31 9.49 -1.88 -0.52
N ASP A 32 8.38 -1.48 0.09
CA ASP A 32 7.45 -2.42 0.73
C ASP A 32 6.82 -3.35 -0.30
N TYR A 33 6.46 -2.77 -1.44
CA TYR A 33 6.00 -3.53 -2.58
C TYR A 33 7.07 -4.45 -3.08
N LEU A 34 8.25 -3.92 -3.48
CA LEU A 34 9.38 -4.71 -3.99
C LEU A 34 9.76 -5.89 -3.09
N ARG A 35 9.77 -5.67 -1.78
CA ARG A 35 10.19 -6.66 -0.79
C ARG A 35 9.28 -7.89 -0.81
N VAL A 36 7.96 -7.70 -0.74
CA VAL A 36 7.04 -8.84 -0.57
C VAL A 36 7.00 -9.75 -1.79
N HIS A 37 7.04 -9.23 -3.02
CA HIS A 37 7.09 -10.15 -4.17
C HIS A 37 8.49 -10.67 -4.48
N ASN A 38 9.57 -9.96 -4.11
CA ASN A 38 10.92 -10.54 -4.22
C ASN A 38 11.09 -11.72 -3.25
N GLN A 39 10.48 -11.64 -2.07
CA GLN A 39 10.40 -12.77 -1.15
C GLN A 39 9.61 -13.94 -1.76
N ALA A 40 8.42 -13.67 -2.33
CA ALA A 40 7.62 -14.71 -2.98
C ALA A 40 8.33 -15.35 -4.19
N ARG A 41 9.01 -14.54 -5.02
CA ARG A 41 9.80 -15.04 -6.15
C ARG A 41 11.00 -15.85 -5.72
N GLY A 42 11.70 -15.40 -4.68
CA GLY A 42 12.81 -16.15 -4.09
C GLY A 42 12.35 -17.53 -3.58
N ALA A 43 11.15 -17.62 -2.99
CA ALA A 43 10.60 -18.88 -2.51
C ALA A 43 10.34 -19.92 -3.62
N VAL A 44 10.15 -19.46 -4.87
CA VAL A 44 9.97 -20.33 -6.05
C VAL A 44 11.19 -20.32 -7.00
N GLY A 45 12.34 -19.81 -6.55
CA GLY A 45 13.58 -19.83 -7.33
C GLY A 45 13.62 -18.84 -8.50
N VAL A 46 12.72 -17.85 -8.53
CA VAL A 46 12.67 -16.84 -9.59
C VAL A 46 13.46 -15.60 -9.15
N GLY A 47 14.26 -15.03 -10.05
CA GLY A 47 15.12 -13.87 -9.76
C GLY A 47 14.34 -12.62 -9.32
N PRO A 48 14.98 -11.70 -8.57
CA PRO A 48 14.31 -10.53 -8.00
C PRO A 48 13.92 -9.50 -9.07
N MET A 49 12.93 -8.69 -8.72
CA MET A 49 12.38 -7.60 -9.50
C MET A 49 12.94 -6.26 -8.98
N GLN A 50 13.08 -5.28 -9.88
CA GLN A 50 13.56 -3.93 -9.59
C GLN A 50 12.47 -2.90 -9.83
N TRP A 51 12.56 -1.76 -9.14
CA TRP A 51 11.60 -0.68 -9.26
C TRP A 51 11.83 0.08 -10.57
N ASP A 52 10.74 0.38 -11.29
CA ASP A 52 10.76 1.22 -12.49
C ASP A 52 9.76 2.36 -12.33
N GLU A 53 10.27 3.59 -12.29
CA GLU A 53 9.46 4.80 -12.12
C GLU A 53 8.45 5.02 -13.25
N ARG A 54 8.72 4.54 -14.47
CA ARG A 54 7.79 4.65 -15.60
C ARG A 54 6.57 3.76 -15.39
N VAL A 55 6.79 2.56 -14.87
CA VAL A 55 5.72 1.61 -14.53
C VAL A 55 4.90 2.14 -13.35
N ALA A 56 5.57 2.69 -12.33
CA ALA A 56 4.89 3.33 -11.20
C ALA A 56 4.01 4.51 -11.64
N ALA A 57 4.50 5.36 -12.54
CA ALA A 57 3.74 6.48 -13.09
C ALA A 57 2.52 6.02 -13.91
N TYR A 58 2.66 4.95 -14.69
CA TYR A 58 1.57 4.34 -15.43
C TYR A 58 0.50 3.74 -14.51
N ALA A 59 0.90 2.98 -13.49
CA ALA A 59 -0.02 2.40 -12.52
C ALA A 59 -0.79 3.50 -11.75
N ARG A 60 -0.10 4.58 -11.37
CA ARG A 60 -0.73 5.73 -10.70
C ARG A 60 -1.75 6.41 -11.60
N SER A 61 -1.42 6.68 -12.86
CA SER A 61 -2.35 7.33 -13.79
C SER A 61 -3.57 6.47 -14.09
N TYR A 62 -3.40 5.15 -14.16
CA TYR A 62 -4.50 4.21 -14.30
C TYR A 62 -5.40 4.14 -13.07
N ALA A 63 -4.81 4.09 -11.87
CA ALA A 63 -5.55 4.13 -10.61
C ALA A 63 -6.44 5.37 -10.48
N GLU A 64 -5.92 6.54 -10.87
CA GLU A 64 -6.68 7.79 -10.88
C GLU A 64 -7.89 7.75 -11.83
N GLN A 65 -7.78 7.05 -12.97
CA GLN A 65 -8.92 6.86 -13.89
C GLN A 65 -10.02 5.97 -13.28
N LEU A 66 -9.65 5.01 -12.43
CA LEU A 66 -10.58 4.08 -11.79
C LEU A 66 -11.30 4.67 -10.57
N ARG A 67 -10.78 5.75 -9.95
CA ARG A 67 -11.37 6.39 -8.77
C ARG A 67 -12.82 6.84 -8.93
N GLY A 68 -13.28 7.07 -10.17
CA GLY A 68 -14.67 7.47 -10.45
C GLY A 68 -15.64 6.31 -10.69
N ASN A 69 -15.15 5.14 -11.09
CA ASN A 69 -16.00 4.08 -11.64
C ASN A 69 -15.92 2.75 -10.87
N CYS A 70 -15.02 2.58 -9.90
CA CYS A 70 -14.84 1.41 -9.01
C CYS A 70 -14.90 0.01 -9.67
N ARG A 71 -14.91 -0.05 -11.00
CA ARG A 71 -14.85 -1.27 -11.79
C ARG A 71 -13.38 -1.54 -12.03
N LEU A 72 -12.85 -2.52 -11.31
CA LEU A 72 -11.58 -3.15 -11.62
C LEU A 72 -11.75 -3.78 -13.01
N VAL A 73 -11.16 -3.13 -14.00
CA VAL A 73 -11.02 -3.63 -15.36
C VAL A 73 -9.53 -3.59 -15.63
N HIS A 74 -9.01 -4.49 -16.45
CA HIS A 74 -7.64 -4.43 -16.92
C HIS A 74 -7.47 -3.29 -17.93
N SER A 75 -6.34 -2.60 -17.88
CA SER A 75 -5.98 -1.50 -18.79
C SER A 75 -5.72 -1.99 -20.21
N GLY A 76 -5.39 -3.28 -20.40
CA GLY A 76 -4.99 -3.85 -21.69
C GLY A 76 -3.62 -3.35 -22.15
N GLY A 77 -2.83 -2.81 -21.23
CA GLY A 77 -1.52 -2.23 -21.51
C GLY A 77 -0.44 -3.26 -21.82
N PRO A 78 0.77 -2.82 -22.21
CA PRO A 78 1.90 -3.71 -22.51
C PRO A 78 2.55 -4.30 -21.24
N TYR A 79 2.00 -4.06 -20.05
CA TYR A 79 2.53 -4.51 -18.76
C TYR A 79 1.61 -5.54 -18.13
N GLY A 80 2.16 -6.52 -17.42
CA GLY A 80 1.36 -7.54 -16.71
C GLY A 80 0.54 -6.92 -15.58
N GLU A 81 -0.71 -7.36 -15.46
CA GLU A 81 -1.71 -6.76 -14.59
C GLU A 81 -2.19 -7.71 -13.45
N THR A 82 -2.10 -7.32 -12.16
CA THR A 82 -2.92 -7.78 -11.03
C THR A 82 -3.94 -6.70 -10.60
N GLU A 83 -5.24 -7.00 -10.55
CA GLU A 83 -6.33 -6.05 -10.19
C GLU A 83 -6.36 -5.60 -8.71
N ILE A 84 -5.46 -6.11 -7.87
CA ILE A 84 -5.06 -5.41 -6.65
C ILE A 84 -4.00 -4.42 -7.11
N LEU A 85 -4.28 -3.11 -7.10
CA LEU A 85 -3.34 -2.07 -7.55
C LEU A 85 -1.99 -2.21 -6.81
N HIS A 86 -1.13 -3.04 -7.38
CA HIS A 86 0.29 -3.23 -7.16
C HIS A 86 0.83 -4.15 -8.26
N PHE A 87 1.22 -3.53 -9.37
CA PHE A 87 1.76 -4.26 -10.51
C PHE A 87 3.26 -4.46 -10.39
N TYR A 88 3.67 -5.67 -10.74
CA TYR A 88 5.03 -6.15 -10.83
C TYR A 88 5.41 -6.53 -12.26
N THR A 89 6.69 -6.84 -12.43
CA THR A 89 7.50 -6.63 -13.63
C THR A 89 7.11 -7.39 -14.89
N LYS A 90 7.35 -6.69 -16.00
CA LYS A 90 7.75 -7.17 -17.32
C LYS A 90 8.65 -8.41 -17.25
N HIS A 91 8.14 -9.56 -17.70
CA HIS A 91 8.97 -10.66 -18.17
C HIS A 91 9.13 -10.52 -19.68
N HIS A 92 10.36 -10.25 -20.12
CA HIS A 92 10.82 -10.57 -21.47
C HIS A 92 11.40 -11.99 -21.41
N VAL A 93 10.64 -12.96 -21.94
CA VAL A 93 11.14 -14.14 -22.65
C VAL A 93 10.31 -14.23 -23.92
#